data_AF-A0A9D1M0D3-F1
#
_entry.id   AF-A0A9D1M0D3-F1
#
_cell.length_a   1.000
_cell.length_b   1.000
_cell.length_c   1.000
_cell.angle_alpha   90.00
_cell.angle_beta   90.00
_cell.angle_gamma   90.00
#
_symmetry.space_group_name_H-M   'P 1'
#
loop_
_entity.id
_entity.type
_entity.pdbx_description
1 polymer ?
#
loop_
_entity_poly.entity_id
_entity_poly.type
_entity_poly.pdbx_seq_one_letter_code
_entity_poly.pdbx_strand_id
1 'polypeptide(L)'
;MAKKVRKVSNFANKQFDFILLITVMILLALGLIMVLSASSPSSLSETGDDSYVYFRKQSGSALLGIAAMLFLSKVDYRFYKKFYKIAYIGSIILLLMVLIPKVGVEAGGARRWINLGIQFQPSEIAKIGMIIFFASYLSDHRKELNGIKNGFFKPFLILAPVIFILLFIQDHLSASVVMILIVSVMMIIAGCKLTYFLTVGTVGVGVGAARIICTC
;
A
#
# COMPACT_ATOMS: atom_id res chain seq x y z
N MET A 1 13.79 -45.03 -14.11
CA MET A 1 12.59 -44.55 -13.36
C MET A 1 12.95 -43.32 -12.55
N ALA A 2 12.09 -42.30 -12.61
CA ALA A 2 12.47 -40.90 -12.54
C ALA A 2 12.43 -40.24 -11.14
N LYS A 3 13.37 -39.31 -10.96
CA LYS A 3 13.33 -38.09 -10.12
C LYS A 3 11.91 -37.66 -9.70
N LYS A 4 11.48 -37.94 -8.46
CA LYS A 4 10.27 -37.29 -7.90
C LYS A 4 10.34 -36.85 -6.43
N VAL A 5 11.39 -37.18 -5.69
CA VAL A 5 11.42 -36.93 -4.23
C VAL A 5 12.12 -35.63 -3.81
N ARG A 6 12.86 -34.95 -4.71
CA ARG A 6 13.68 -33.76 -4.34
C ARG A 6 12.99 -32.39 -4.42
N LYS A 7 11.70 -32.29 -4.77
CA LYS A 7 11.04 -30.97 -4.99
C LYS A 7 10.34 -30.39 -3.75
N VAL A 8 10.03 -31.21 -2.75
CA VAL A 8 9.27 -30.78 -1.55
C VAL A 8 10.21 -30.19 -0.48
N SER A 9 11.46 -30.65 -0.40
CA SER A 9 12.46 -30.16 0.58
C SER A 9 12.86 -28.69 0.38
N ASN A 10 12.75 -28.14 -0.84
CA ASN A 10 13.12 -26.75 -1.11
C ASN A 10 12.08 -25.72 -0.62
N PHE A 11 10.93 -26.15 -0.11
CA PHE A 11 9.96 -25.23 0.50
C PHE A 11 10.24 -24.98 1.99
N ALA A 12 10.94 -25.91 2.66
CA ALA A 12 11.31 -25.80 4.07
C ALA A 12 12.64 -25.08 4.31
N ASN A 13 13.48 -24.93 3.28
CA ASN A 13 14.75 -24.20 3.34
C ASN A 13 14.66 -22.81 2.72
N LYS A 14 13.58 -22.08 3.02
CA LYS A 14 13.55 -20.63 2.84
C LYS A 14 13.89 -20.07 4.21
N GLN A 15 15.14 -19.66 4.41
CA GLN A 15 15.59 -19.07 5.67
C GLN A 15 14.63 -17.94 6.01
N PHE A 16 13.78 -18.17 7.00
CA PHE A 16 12.89 -17.14 7.50
C PHE A 16 13.79 -16.07 8.10
N ASP A 17 13.64 -14.82 7.66
CA ASP A 17 14.45 -13.73 8.19
C ASP A 17 13.95 -13.41 9.60
N PHE A 18 14.53 -14.12 10.57
CA PHE A 18 14.19 -13.98 11.99
C PHE A 18 14.54 -12.59 12.50
N ILE A 19 15.54 -11.92 11.92
CA ILE A 19 15.94 -10.56 12.32
C ILE A 19 14.82 -9.58 11.94
N LEU A 20 14.31 -9.66 10.71
CA LEU A 20 13.18 -8.84 10.27
C LEU A 20 11.94 -9.12 11.14
N LEU A 21 11.63 -10.39 11.42
CA LEU A 21 10.49 -10.76 12.25
C LEU A 21 10.58 -10.16 13.66
N ILE A 22 11.72 -10.34 14.33
CA ILE A 22 11.94 -9.84 15.69
C ILE A 22 11.84 -8.31 15.70
N THR A 23 12.42 -7.64 14.71
CA THR A 23 12.37 -6.17 14.58
C THR A 23 10.93 -5.68 14.46
N VAL A 24 10.11 -6.31 13.62
CA VAL A 24 8.68 -5.97 13.46
C VAL A 24 7.91 -6.21 14.76
N MET A 25 8.16 -7.31 15.46
CA MET A 25 7.50 -7.61 16.73
C MET A 25 7.84 -6.60 17.84
N ILE A 26 9.11 -6.18 17.93
CA ILE A 26 9.54 -5.14 18.88
C ILE A 26 8.85 -3.81 18.55
N LEU A 27 8.85 -3.41 17.27
CA LEU A 27 8.24 -2.14 16.85
C LEU A 27 6.72 -2.13 17.12
N LEU A 28 6.05 -3.26 16.91
CA LEU A 28 4.63 -3.44 17.21
C LEU A 28 4.37 -3.37 18.72
N ALA A 29 5.19 -4.02 19.54
CA ALA A 29 5.07 -3.97 21.00
C ALA A 29 5.25 -2.55 21.53
N LEU A 30 6.26 -1.82 21.06
CA LEU A 30 6.48 -0.41 21.39
C LEU A 30 5.28 0.46 20.97
N GLY A 31 4.73 0.23 19.78
CA GLY A 31 3.52 0.92 19.32
C GLY A 31 2.31 0.67 20.22
N LEU A 32 2.08 -0.56 20.66
CA LEU A 32 1.00 -0.90 21.59
C LEU A 32 1.17 -0.23 22.96
N ILE A 33 2.41 -0.20 23.48
CA ILE A 33 2.74 0.50 24.74
C ILE A 33 2.44 1.99 24.62
N MET A 34 2.80 2.63 23.49
CA MET A 34 2.52 4.04 23.25
C MET A 34 1.02 4.35 23.18
N VAL A 35 0.23 3.47 22.56
CA VAL A 35 -1.24 3.64 22.51
C VAL A 35 -1.87 3.54 23.90
N LEU A 36 -1.39 2.64 24.75
CA LEU A 36 -1.81 2.54 26.15
C LEU A 36 -1.49 3.82 26.93
N SER A 37 -0.27 4.35 26.75
CA SER A 37 0.17 5.56 27.45
C SER A 37 -0.67 6.77 27.03
N ALA A 38 -0.88 6.98 25.73
CA ALA A 38 -1.60 8.14 25.20
C ALA A 38 -3.13 8.08 25.37
N SER A 39 -3.73 6.88 25.38
CA SER A 39 -5.21 6.73 25.51
C SER A 39 -5.73 6.75 26.95
N SER A 40 -4.84 6.65 27.94
CA SER A 40 -5.19 6.61 29.36
C SER A 40 -5.92 7.87 29.88
N PRO A 41 -5.58 9.11 29.48
CA PRO A 41 -6.36 10.30 29.88
C PRO A 41 -7.61 10.55 29.03
N SER A 42 -7.61 10.20 27.73
CA SER A 42 -8.70 10.54 26.80
C SER A 42 -9.90 9.58 26.86
N SER A 43 -9.67 8.32 27.25
CA SER A 43 -10.75 7.33 27.43
C SER A 43 -11.58 7.56 28.71
N LEU A 44 -10.99 8.21 29.72
CA LEU A 44 -11.66 8.53 30.97
C LEU A 44 -12.64 9.71 30.82
N SER A 45 -12.40 10.60 29.86
CA SER A 45 -13.20 11.82 29.66
C SER A 45 -14.41 11.65 28.71
N GLU A 46 -14.42 10.67 27.80
CA GLU A 46 -15.49 10.52 26.79
C GLU A 46 -16.43 9.32 26.97
N THR A 47 -16.02 8.22 27.63
CA THR A 47 -16.79 6.95 27.60
C THR A 47 -17.18 6.39 28.98
N GLY A 48 -16.68 6.93 30.08
CA GLY A 48 -17.19 6.66 31.43
C GLY A 48 -16.95 5.27 32.02
N ASP A 49 -16.75 4.20 31.22
CA ASP A 49 -16.73 2.83 31.75
C ASP A 49 -15.58 1.92 31.30
N ASP A 50 -14.75 2.27 30.30
CA ASP A 50 -13.74 1.29 29.85
C ASP A 50 -12.47 1.94 29.24
N SER A 51 -11.42 2.10 30.07
CA SER A 51 -10.14 2.74 29.68
C SER A 51 -9.37 1.98 28.59
N TYR A 52 -9.77 0.73 28.30
CA TYR A 52 -9.04 -0.19 27.41
C TYR A 52 -9.63 -0.33 26.00
N VAL A 53 -10.69 0.40 25.63
CA VAL A 53 -11.37 0.20 24.33
C VAL A 53 -10.42 0.39 23.13
N TYR A 54 -9.62 1.46 23.15
CA TYR A 54 -8.64 1.75 22.09
C TYR A 54 -7.52 0.72 22.05
N PHE A 55 -7.05 0.27 23.22
CA PHE A 55 -6.04 -0.78 23.30
C PHE A 55 -6.56 -2.13 22.80
N ARG A 56 -7.79 -2.52 23.16
CA ARG A 56 -8.43 -3.76 22.70
C ARG A 56 -8.59 -3.76 21.18
N LYS A 57 -9.03 -2.64 20.60
CA LYS A 57 -9.16 -2.47 19.15
C LYS A 57 -7.81 -2.53 18.42
N GLN A 58 -6.80 -1.85 18.95
CA GLN A 58 -5.45 -1.85 18.37
C GLN A 58 -4.79 -3.23 18.48
N SER A 59 -4.94 -3.91 19.61
CA SER A 59 -4.40 -5.26 19.84
C SER A 59 -5.09 -6.29 18.95
N GLY A 60 -6.42 -6.21 18.77
CA GLY A 60 -7.15 -7.07 17.85
C GLY A 60 -6.72 -6.86 16.38
N SER A 61 -6.50 -5.61 15.98
CA SER A 61 -6.00 -5.26 14.64
C SER A 61 -4.55 -5.73 14.43
N ALA A 62 -3.71 -5.61 15.45
CA ALA A 62 -2.34 -6.11 15.44
C ALA A 62 -2.28 -7.64 15.30
N LEU A 63 -3.13 -8.37 16.04
CA LEU A 63 -3.23 -9.83 15.95
C LEU A 63 -3.66 -10.28 14.54
N LEU A 64 -4.67 -9.62 13.96
CA LEU A 64 -5.08 -9.85 12.57
C LEU A 64 -3.96 -9.56 11.58
N GLY A 65 -3.19 -8.49 11.79
CA GLY A 65 -2.02 -8.15 10.98
C GLY A 65 -0.92 -9.22 11.03
N ILE A 66 -0.61 -9.75 12.22
CA ILE A 66 0.37 -10.83 12.38
C ILE A 66 -0.11 -12.11 11.68
N ALA A 67 -1.39 -12.46 11.86
CA ALA A 67 -1.98 -13.61 11.18
C ALA A 67 -1.90 -13.48 9.65
N ALA A 68 -2.22 -12.29 9.12
CA ALA A 68 -2.10 -11.97 7.70
C ALA A 68 -0.64 -12.05 7.21
N MET A 69 0.32 -11.53 7.98
CA MET A 69 1.76 -11.59 7.66
C MET A 69 2.24 -13.05 7.54
N LEU A 70 1.89 -13.90 8.51
CA LEU A 70 2.29 -15.31 8.52
C LEU A 70 1.64 -16.09 7.36
N PHE A 71 0.39 -15.78 7.03
CA PHE A 71 -0.31 -16.40 5.92
C PHE A 71 0.30 -15.98 4.57
N LEU A 72 0.48 -14.68 4.33
CA LEU A 72 1.04 -14.14 3.08
C LEU A 72 2.49 -14.59 2.86
N SER A 73 3.27 -14.77 3.93
CA SER A 73 4.65 -15.29 3.86
C SER A 73 4.74 -16.71 3.30
N LYS A 74 3.70 -17.53 3.49
CA LYS A 74 3.63 -18.90 2.95
C LYS A 74 3.21 -18.96 1.48
N VAL A 75 2.66 -17.89 0.92
CA VAL A 75 2.19 -17.87 -0.48
C VAL A 75 3.38 -17.65 -1.44
N ASP A 76 3.46 -18.46 -2.49
CA ASP A 76 4.51 -18.32 -3.50
C ASP A 76 4.35 -17.00 -4.27
N TYR A 77 5.43 -16.20 -4.35
CA TYR A 77 5.48 -14.93 -5.06
C TYR A 77 5.12 -15.04 -6.55
N ARG A 78 5.31 -16.22 -7.13
CA ARG A 78 4.96 -16.52 -8.53
C ARG A 78 3.46 -16.47 -8.77
N PHE A 79 2.65 -16.75 -7.74
CA PHE A 79 1.21 -16.58 -7.80
C PHE A 79 0.87 -15.11 -7.98
N TYR A 80 1.40 -14.22 -7.15
CA TYR A 80 1.19 -12.76 -7.29
C TYR A 80 1.64 -12.24 -8.65
N LYS A 81 2.76 -12.75 -9.19
CA LYS A 81 3.22 -12.41 -10.53
C LYS A 81 2.27 -12.85 -11.65
N LYS A 82 1.44 -13.89 -11.47
CA LYS A 82 0.44 -14.28 -12.47
C LYS A 82 -0.80 -13.39 -12.45
N PHE A 83 -1.18 -12.90 -11.26
CA PHE A 83 -2.40 -12.13 -11.03
C PHE A 83 -2.19 -10.61 -10.97
N TYR A 84 -0.99 -10.11 -11.31
CA TYR A 84 -0.64 -8.69 -11.22
C TYR A 84 -1.61 -7.74 -11.95
N LYS A 85 -2.12 -8.12 -13.14
CA LYS A 85 -3.12 -7.31 -13.87
C LYS A 85 -4.44 -7.19 -13.10
N ILE A 86 -4.86 -8.28 -12.47
CA ILE A 86 -6.07 -8.33 -11.65
C ILE A 86 -5.87 -7.52 -10.37
N ALA A 87 -4.67 -7.55 -9.77
CA ALA A 87 -4.34 -6.71 -8.63
C ALA A 87 -4.44 -5.21 -8.97
N TYR A 88 -3.97 -4.79 -10.15
CA TYR A 88 -4.09 -3.40 -10.61
C TYR A 88 -5.55 -2.98 -10.86
N ILE A 89 -6.30 -3.78 -11.61
CA ILE A 89 -7.73 -3.52 -11.86
C ILE A 89 -8.50 -3.51 -10.54
N GLY A 90 -8.19 -4.45 -9.64
CA GLY A 90 -8.74 -4.51 -8.29
C GLY A 90 -8.45 -3.24 -7.48
N SER A 91 -7.22 -2.72 -7.51
CA SER A 91 -6.87 -1.45 -6.86
C SER A 91 -7.70 -0.28 -7.41
N ILE A 92 -7.89 -0.18 -8.72
CA ILE A 92 -8.70 0.88 -9.33
C ILE A 92 -10.16 0.75 -8.91
N ILE A 93 -10.73 -0.46 -9.03
CA ILE A 93 -12.12 -0.71 -8.64
C ILE A 93 -12.32 -0.37 -7.17
N LEU A 94 -11.39 -0.76 -6.30
CA LEU A 94 -11.46 -0.47 -4.87
C LEU A 94 -11.41 1.03 -4.57
N LEU A 95 -10.58 1.78 -5.30
CA LEU A 95 -10.50 3.24 -5.15
C LEU A 95 -11.79 3.93 -5.64
N LEU A 96 -12.41 3.43 -6.71
CA LEU A 96 -13.70 3.90 -7.22
C LEU A 96 -14.86 3.51 -6.31
N MET A 97 -14.77 2.38 -5.60
CA MET A 97 -15.81 1.89 -4.70
C MET A 97 -16.08 2.87 -3.54
N VAL A 98 -15.09 3.68 -3.16
CA VAL A 98 -15.24 4.78 -2.18
C VAL A 98 -16.27 5.81 -2.62
N LEU A 99 -16.47 6.00 -3.93
CA LEU A 99 -17.39 7.00 -4.46
C LEU A 99 -18.85 6.64 -4.17
N ILE A 100 -19.16 5.36 -3.88
CA ILE A 100 -20.53 4.90 -3.65
C ILE A 100 -21.07 5.52 -2.36
N PRO A 101 -22.10 6.39 -2.41
CA PRO A 101 -22.59 7.22 -1.29
C PRO A 101 -23.24 6.43 -0.12
N LYS A 102 -23.10 5.11 -0.07
CA LYS A 102 -23.60 4.23 1.01
C LYS A 102 -22.50 3.43 1.72
N VAL A 103 -21.28 3.47 1.19
CA VAL A 103 -20.14 2.65 1.63
C VAL A 103 -19.00 3.54 2.11
N GLY A 104 -18.81 4.69 1.46
CA GLY A 104 -17.85 5.72 1.86
C GLY A 104 -18.35 6.56 3.03
N VAL A 105 -17.53 6.67 4.08
CA VAL A 105 -17.71 7.59 5.20
C VAL A 105 -16.92 8.86 4.92
N GLU A 106 -17.60 10.00 5.07
CA GLU A 106 -16.99 11.32 5.04
C GLU A 106 -16.35 11.61 6.40
N ALA A 107 -15.04 11.85 6.41
CA ALA A 107 -14.31 12.28 7.60
C ALA A 107 -13.38 13.44 7.21
N GLY A 108 -13.52 14.58 7.89
CA GLY A 108 -12.70 15.77 7.61
C GLY A 108 -12.92 16.40 6.23
N GLY A 109 -14.15 16.35 5.70
CA GLY A 109 -14.52 16.98 4.42
C GLY A 109 -14.25 16.15 3.17
N ALA A 110 -13.76 14.90 3.29
CA ALA A 110 -13.51 14.02 2.16
C ALA A 110 -13.96 12.57 2.42
N ARG A 111 -14.43 11.87 1.37
CA ARG A 111 -14.76 10.44 1.39
C ARG A 111 -13.50 9.61 1.23
N ARG A 112 -12.98 9.10 2.35
CA ARG A 112 -11.68 8.43 2.40
C ARG A 112 -11.73 7.04 3.01
N TRP A 113 -12.72 6.83 3.86
CA TRP A 113 -12.89 5.60 4.62
C TRP A 113 -14.07 4.82 4.07
N ILE A 114 -13.95 3.50 4.02
CA ILE A 114 -15.09 2.62 3.80
C ILE A 114 -15.45 2.01 5.15
N ASN A 115 -16.73 2.07 5.51
CA ASN A 115 -17.26 1.41 6.71
C ASN A 115 -18.28 0.35 6.34
N LEU A 116 -17.84 -0.91 6.41
CA LEU A 116 -18.69 -2.10 6.22
C LEU A 116 -18.79 -2.92 7.52
N GLY A 117 -18.66 -2.26 8.67
CA GLY A 117 -18.52 -2.86 10.01
C GLY A 117 -17.08 -2.81 10.54
N ILE A 118 -16.10 -2.87 9.65
CA ILE A 118 -14.70 -2.51 9.92
C ILE A 118 -14.37 -1.30 9.05
N GLN A 119 -13.76 -0.27 9.65
CA GLN A 119 -13.27 0.88 8.91
C GLN A 119 -11.95 0.53 8.24
N PHE A 120 -11.93 0.61 6.92
CA PHE A 120 -10.75 0.34 6.12
C PHE A 120 -10.50 1.48 5.13
N GLN A 121 -9.22 1.73 4.82
CA GLN A 121 -8.80 2.81 3.92
C GLN A 121 -8.35 2.23 2.57
N PRO A 122 -9.13 2.40 1.49
CA PRO A 122 -8.84 1.84 0.16
C PRO A 122 -7.49 2.17 -0.44
N SER A 123 -6.95 3.34 -0.13
CA SER A 123 -5.61 3.75 -0.56
C SER A 123 -4.50 2.84 -0.02
N GLU A 124 -4.66 2.22 1.16
CA GLU A 124 -3.67 1.32 1.76
C GLU A 124 -3.57 -0.01 0.97
N ILE A 125 -4.71 -0.62 0.63
CA ILE A 125 -4.72 -1.82 -0.22
C ILE A 125 -4.28 -1.48 -1.64
N ALA A 126 -4.69 -0.33 -2.17
CA ALA A 126 -4.30 0.11 -3.50
C ALA A 126 -2.77 0.24 -3.63
N LYS A 127 -2.08 0.76 -2.60
CA LYS A 127 -0.60 0.81 -2.55
C LYS A 127 0.02 -0.58 -2.73
N ILE A 128 -0.46 -1.57 -2.00
CA ILE A 128 0.07 -2.95 -2.07
C ILE A 128 -0.15 -3.53 -3.48
N GLY A 129 -1.38 -3.40 -4.02
CA GLY A 129 -1.70 -3.88 -5.37
C GLY A 129 -0.85 -3.22 -6.45
N MET A 130 -0.56 -1.93 -6.31
CA MET A 130 0.31 -1.20 -7.21
C MET A 130 1.77 -1.66 -7.14
N ILE A 131 2.29 -1.91 -5.94
CA ILE A 131 3.65 -2.47 -5.79
C ILE A 131 3.75 -3.83 -6.50
N ILE A 132 2.77 -4.71 -6.31
CA ILE A 132 2.75 -6.04 -6.95
C ILE A 132 2.69 -5.90 -8.48
N PHE A 133 1.84 -4.97 -8.97
CA PHE A 133 1.73 -4.67 -10.39
C PHE A 133 3.05 -4.17 -10.98
N PHE A 134 3.64 -3.13 -10.38
CA PHE A 134 4.87 -2.51 -10.88
C PHE A 134 6.06 -3.47 -10.79
N ALA A 135 6.17 -4.25 -9.70
CA ALA A 135 7.25 -5.24 -9.56
C ALA A 135 7.19 -6.29 -10.68
N SER A 136 6.00 -6.78 -11.01
CA SER A 136 5.80 -7.78 -12.05
C SER A 136 5.98 -7.17 -13.45
N TYR A 137 5.41 -5.98 -13.68
CA TYR A 137 5.48 -5.27 -14.96
C TYR A 137 6.91 -4.88 -15.34
N LEU A 138 7.68 -4.30 -14.40
CA LEU A 138 9.10 -3.97 -14.61
C LEU A 138 9.95 -5.24 -14.78
N SER A 139 9.63 -6.33 -14.09
CA SER A 139 10.32 -7.61 -14.26
C SER A 139 10.13 -8.19 -15.66
N ASP A 140 8.94 -8.09 -16.25
CA ASP A 140 8.64 -8.66 -17.56
C ASP A 140 9.13 -7.78 -18.72
N HIS A 141 9.07 -6.45 -18.56
CA HIS A 141 9.45 -5.49 -19.60
C HIS A 141 10.87 -4.95 -19.44
N ARG A 142 11.74 -5.66 -18.68
CA ARG A 142 13.11 -5.20 -18.38
C ARG A 142 13.93 -4.82 -19.62
N LYS A 143 13.73 -5.54 -20.74
CA LYS A 143 14.43 -5.30 -22.01
C LYS A 143 13.98 -4.01 -22.73
N GLU A 144 12.77 -3.54 -22.47
CA GLU A 144 12.19 -2.33 -23.08
C GLU A 144 12.50 -1.05 -22.29
N LEU A 145 13.05 -1.17 -21.07
CA LEU A 145 13.33 -0.04 -20.16
C LEU A 145 14.36 0.96 -20.69
N ASN A 146 15.18 0.56 -21.67
CA ASN A 146 16.17 1.43 -22.31
C ASN A 146 15.55 2.46 -23.27
N GLY A 147 14.29 2.25 -23.70
CA GLY A 147 13.60 3.13 -24.66
C GLY A 147 12.79 4.24 -23.96
N ILE A 148 12.96 5.49 -24.40
CA ILE A 148 12.25 6.68 -23.87
C ILE A 148 10.72 6.51 -23.94
N LYS A 149 10.22 6.04 -25.09
CA LYS A 149 8.77 5.92 -25.37
C LYS A 149 8.14 4.69 -24.71
N ASN A 150 8.84 3.55 -24.68
CA ASN A 150 8.25 2.30 -24.18
C ASN A 150 8.58 2.02 -22.71
N GLY A 151 9.74 2.48 -22.22
CA GLY A 151 10.22 2.25 -20.87
C GLY A 151 9.67 3.22 -19.83
N PHE A 152 9.50 4.50 -20.18
CA PHE A 152 9.03 5.53 -19.24
C PHE A 152 7.55 5.89 -19.41
N PHE A 153 7.09 6.10 -20.63
CA PHE A 153 5.72 6.57 -20.88
C PHE A 153 4.66 5.54 -20.48
N LYS A 154 4.86 4.26 -20.81
CA LYS A 154 3.89 3.19 -20.47
C LYS A 154 3.66 3.06 -18.95
N PRO A 155 4.68 2.89 -18.09
CA PRO A 155 4.46 2.82 -16.64
C PRO A 155 3.87 4.11 -16.05
N PHE A 156 4.24 5.28 -16.58
CA PHE A 156 3.63 6.55 -16.14
C PHE A 156 2.15 6.64 -16.50
N LEU A 157 1.76 6.23 -17.72
CA LEU A 157 0.38 6.20 -18.17
C LEU A 157 -0.49 5.26 -17.31
N ILE A 158 0.10 4.16 -16.83
CA ILE A 158 -0.58 3.22 -15.92
C ILE A 158 -0.69 3.81 -14.50
N LEU A 159 0.27 4.62 -14.06
CA LEU A 159 0.21 5.26 -12.74
C LEU A 159 -0.78 6.44 -12.69
N ALA A 160 -0.86 7.22 -13.77
CA ALA A 160 -1.67 8.44 -13.86
C ALA A 160 -3.13 8.30 -13.40
N PRO A 161 -3.93 7.30 -13.83
CA PRO A 161 -5.33 7.18 -13.41
C PRO A 161 -5.46 6.92 -11.91
N VAL A 162 -4.53 6.17 -11.32
CA VAL A 162 -4.55 5.85 -9.88
C VAL A 162 -4.27 7.11 -9.06
N ILE A 163 -3.27 7.90 -9.44
CA ILE A 163 -2.99 9.20 -8.78
C ILE A 163 -4.17 10.15 -8.96
N PHE A 164 -4.75 10.22 -10.16
CA PHE A 164 -5.88 11.08 -10.43
C PHE A 164 -7.07 10.75 -9.53
N ILE A 165 -7.40 9.46 -9.37
CA ILE A 165 -8.46 9.02 -8.46
C ILE A 165 -8.12 9.39 -7.00
N LEU A 166 -6.91 9.11 -6.53
CA LEU A 166 -6.55 9.47 -5.15
C LEU A 166 -6.62 10.99 -4.88
N LEU A 167 -6.15 11.80 -5.83
CA LEU A 167 -5.98 13.24 -5.65
C LEU A 167 -7.29 14.00 -5.90
N PHE A 168 -8.07 13.63 -6.92
CA PHE A 168 -9.30 14.36 -7.27
C PHE A 168 -10.56 13.80 -6.61
N ILE A 169 -10.60 12.50 -6.29
CA ILE A 169 -11.82 11.87 -5.73
C ILE A 169 -11.72 11.73 -4.21
N GLN A 170 -10.57 11.31 -3.68
CA GLN A 170 -10.39 11.10 -2.23
C GLN A 170 -9.72 12.31 -1.53
N ASP A 171 -9.31 13.32 -2.31
CA ASP A 171 -8.48 14.47 -1.88
C ASP A 171 -7.31 14.05 -0.97
N HIS A 172 -6.68 12.91 -1.26
CA HIS A 172 -5.71 12.26 -0.37
C HIS A 172 -4.26 12.55 -0.80
N LEU A 173 -3.82 13.80 -0.59
CA LEU A 173 -2.51 14.27 -1.06
C LEU A 173 -1.34 13.39 -0.55
N SER A 174 -1.31 13.06 0.74
CA SER A 174 -0.23 12.26 1.33
C SER A 174 -0.11 10.88 0.68
N ALA A 175 -1.24 10.21 0.41
CA ALA A 175 -1.24 8.88 -0.21
C ALA A 175 -0.75 8.95 -1.66
N SER A 176 -1.13 10.00 -2.41
CA SER A 176 -0.64 10.24 -3.78
C SER A 176 0.87 10.46 -3.84
N VAL A 177 1.41 11.30 -2.95
CA VAL A 177 2.86 11.59 -2.91
C VAL A 177 3.66 10.34 -2.56
N VAL A 178 3.23 9.57 -1.56
CA VAL A 178 3.89 8.31 -1.19
C VAL A 178 3.86 7.32 -2.35
N MET A 179 2.73 7.22 -3.05
CA MET A 179 2.58 6.37 -4.23
C MET A 179 3.53 6.76 -5.36
N ILE A 180 3.63 8.06 -5.66
CA ILE A 180 4.58 8.58 -6.65
C ILE A 180 6.00 8.18 -6.25
N LEU A 181 6.38 8.37 -4.98
CA LEU A 181 7.71 8.07 -4.47
C LEU A 181 8.06 6.57 -4.55
N ILE A 182 7.11 5.68 -4.24
CA ILE A 182 7.33 4.23 -4.30
C ILE A 182 7.60 3.79 -5.75
N VAL A 183 6.72 4.15 -6.68
CA VAL A 183 6.84 3.73 -8.09
C VAL A 183 8.11 4.30 -8.72
N SER A 184 8.39 5.55 -8.37
CA SER A 184 9.66 6.23 -8.58
C SER A 184 10.84 5.33 -8.18
N VAL A 185 11.00 5.00 -6.89
CA VAL A 185 12.14 4.19 -6.43
C VAL A 185 12.23 2.85 -7.18
N MET A 186 11.10 2.19 -7.45
CA MET A 186 11.08 0.94 -8.20
C MET A 186 11.59 1.08 -9.64
N MET A 187 11.25 2.18 -10.32
CA MET A 187 11.75 2.47 -11.68
C MET A 187 13.25 2.73 -11.72
N ILE A 188 13.81 3.42 -10.72
CA ILE A 188 15.26 3.62 -10.60
C ILE A 188 15.96 2.26 -10.48
N ILE A 189 15.46 1.40 -9.58
CA ILE A 189 16.02 0.05 -9.35
C ILE A 189 15.94 -0.80 -10.63
N ALA A 190 14.89 -0.62 -11.44
CA ALA A 190 14.72 -1.33 -12.70
C ALA A 190 15.67 -0.85 -13.82
N GLY A 191 16.35 0.28 -13.64
CA GLY A 191 17.35 0.82 -14.58
C GLY A 191 16.84 1.94 -15.49
N CYS A 192 15.73 2.61 -15.15
CA CYS A 192 15.30 3.80 -15.89
C CYS A 192 16.25 4.99 -15.65
N LYS A 193 16.43 5.83 -16.68
CA LYS A 193 17.27 7.04 -16.59
C LYS A 193 16.68 8.04 -15.57
N LEU A 194 17.56 8.58 -14.71
CA LEU A 194 17.21 9.52 -13.64
C LEU A 194 16.58 10.83 -14.14
N THR A 195 16.83 11.21 -15.39
CA THR A 195 16.28 12.42 -16.03
C THR A 195 14.76 12.41 -16.15
N TYR A 196 14.13 11.25 -16.24
CA TYR A 196 12.67 11.14 -16.26
C TYR A 196 12.03 11.32 -14.88
N PHE A 197 12.82 11.20 -13.83
CA PHE A 197 12.34 11.37 -12.47
C PHE A 197 12.15 12.83 -12.09
N LEU A 198 13.09 13.66 -12.55
CA LEU A 198 13.03 15.10 -12.37
C LEU A 198 11.78 15.69 -13.04
N THR A 199 11.33 15.13 -14.16
CA THR A 199 10.10 15.57 -14.85
C THR A 199 8.82 15.11 -14.17
N VAL A 200 8.78 13.90 -13.57
CA VAL A 200 7.62 13.49 -12.74
C VAL A 200 7.57 14.29 -11.44
N GLY A 201 8.73 14.54 -10.82
CA GLY A 201 8.84 15.33 -9.60
C GLY A 201 8.32 16.76 -9.77
N THR A 202 8.70 17.44 -10.85
CA THR A 202 8.23 18.81 -11.13
C THR A 202 6.73 18.87 -11.43
N VAL A 203 6.19 17.90 -12.18
CA VAL A 203 4.74 17.83 -12.45
C VAL A 203 3.95 17.50 -11.18
N GLY A 204 4.44 16.58 -10.35
CA GLY A 204 3.80 16.20 -9.09
C GLY A 204 3.74 17.35 -8.08
N VAL A 205 4.84 18.11 -7.96
CA VAL A 205 4.88 19.33 -7.12
C VAL A 205 3.97 20.41 -7.70
N GLY A 206 3.94 20.60 -9.02
CA GLY A 206 3.06 21.57 -9.67
C GLY A 206 1.57 21.30 -9.46
N VAL A 207 1.12 20.05 -9.60
CA VAL A 207 -0.29 19.67 -9.40
C VAL A 207 -0.68 19.75 -7.92
N GLY A 208 0.21 19.34 -7.02
CA GLY A 208 0.00 19.46 -5.58
C GLY A 208 -0.11 20.92 -5.13
N ALA A 209 0.81 21.78 -5.59
CA ALA A 209 0.79 23.21 -5.32
C ALA A 209 -0.45 23.89 -5.90
N ALA A 210 -0.84 23.58 -7.14
CA ALA A 210 -2.03 24.14 -7.77
C ALA A 210 -3.32 23.79 -7.01
N ARG A 211 -3.44 22.56 -6.49
CA ARG A 211 -4.60 22.18 -5.67
C ARG A 211 -4.60 22.85 -4.30
N ILE A 212 -3.44 22.98 -3.65
CA ILE A 212 -3.34 23.71 -2.37
C ILE A 212 -3.72 25.19 -2.59
N ILE A 213 -3.22 25.82 -3.65
CA ILE A 213 -3.54 27.20 -4.01
C ILE A 213 -5.02 27.37 -4.38
N CYS A 214 -5.66 26.38 -5.02
CA CYS A 214 -7.08 26.44 -5.39
C CYS A 214 -8.03 26.12 -4.22
N THR A 215 -7.51 25.62 -3.08
CA THR A 215 -8.30 25.26 -1.89
C THR A 215 -8.21 26.34 -0.79
N CYS A 216 -7.20 27.22 -0.84
CA CYS A 216 -7.07 28.41 0.00
C CYS A 216 -7.81 29.60 -0.60
#